data_AF-A0A3C1TYS7-F1
#
_entry.id   AF-A0A3C1TYS7-F1
#
_cell.length_a   1.000
_cell.length_b   1.000
_cell.length_c   1.000
_cell.angle_alpha   90.00
_cell.angle_beta   90.00
_cell.angle_gamma   90.00
#
_symmetry.space_group_name_H-M   'P 1'
#
loop_
_entity.id
_entity.type
_entity.pdbx_description
1 polymer ?
#
loop_
_entity_poly.entity_id
_entity_poly.type
_entity_poly.pdbx_seq_one_letter_code
_entity_poly.pdbx_strand_id
1 'polypeptide(L)'
;MPKQISRAAYADMYGPTTGDRLRLADTDLIIEVEKDYTTYGEEVKFGGGKVIRDGMGQSQASRKDGAVDTVITNALVVDVSGIFKADIGLKDGVICGIGKAGNPDTQPGVDIVIGPGTEAIAGEGHVLTAGGFDSHIHFICPQ
;
A
#
# COMPACT_ATOMS: atom_id res chain seq x y z
N MET A 1 -13.70 4.77 22.89
CA MET A 1 -14.38 3.46 22.76
C MET A 1 -14.00 2.85 21.43
N PRO A 2 -13.59 1.57 21.36
CA PRO A 2 -13.29 0.92 20.09
C PRO A 2 -14.54 0.88 19.21
N LYS A 3 -14.36 1.12 17.91
CA LYS A 3 -15.42 1.02 16.90
C LYS A 3 -15.16 -0.22 16.05
N GLN A 4 -16.22 -0.99 15.80
CA GLN A 4 -16.16 -2.14 14.91
C GLN A 4 -16.63 -1.74 13.52
N ILE A 5 -16.06 -2.40 12.52
CA ILE A 5 -16.42 -2.26 11.10
C ILE A 5 -16.61 -3.66 10.51
N SER A 6 -17.59 -3.82 9.64
CA SER A 6 -17.78 -5.09 8.90
C SER A 6 -16.64 -5.29 7.89
N ARG A 7 -16.21 -6.54 7.67
CA ARG A 7 -15.18 -6.87 6.65
C ARG A 7 -15.50 -6.33 5.26
N ALA A 8 -16.75 -6.42 4.81
CA ALA A 8 -17.16 -5.87 3.52
C ALA A 8 -16.90 -4.35 3.41
N ALA A 9 -17.40 -3.56 4.36
CA ALA A 9 -17.14 -2.12 4.38
C ALA A 9 -15.65 -1.77 4.56
N TYR A 10 -14.88 -2.60 5.26
CA TYR A 10 -13.43 -2.44 5.37
C TYR A 10 -12.76 -2.65 4.00
N ALA A 11 -13.10 -3.74 3.32
CA ALA A 11 -12.57 -4.07 2.00
C ALA A 11 -12.93 -3.00 0.95
N ASP A 12 -14.14 -2.45 1.00
CA ASP A 12 -14.57 -1.36 0.11
C ASP A 12 -13.77 -0.07 0.32
N MET A 13 -13.28 0.19 1.54
CA MET A 13 -12.55 1.41 1.87
C MET A 13 -11.03 1.28 1.72
N TYR A 14 -10.46 0.14 2.11
CA TYR A 14 -9.02 -0.06 2.26
C TYR A 14 -8.49 -1.29 1.52
N GLY A 15 -9.34 -2.04 0.81
CA GLY A 15 -8.97 -3.33 0.23
C GLY A 15 -9.03 -4.49 1.22
N PRO A 16 -8.92 -5.74 0.73
CA PRO A 16 -9.06 -6.95 1.53
C PRO A 16 -7.95 -7.07 2.57
N THR A 17 -8.22 -7.65 3.73
CA THR A 17 -7.24 -7.88 4.79
C THR A 17 -7.07 -9.37 5.11
N THR A 18 -6.21 -9.74 6.05
CA THR A 18 -5.85 -11.12 6.37
C THR A 18 -7.07 -12.05 6.43
N GLY A 19 -7.00 -13.15 5.66
CA GLY A 19 -8.05 -14.17 5.52
C GLY A 19 -9.16 -13.84 4.52
N ASP A 20 -9.23 -12.60 4.01
CA ASP A 20 -10.10 -12.30 2.87
C ASP A 20 -9.56 -12.96 1.61
N ARG A 21 -10.48 -13.28 0.68
CA ARG A 21 -10.15 -13.95 -0.57
C ARG A 21 -10.59 -13.15 -1.77
N LEU A 22 -9.79 -13.19 -2.82
CA LEU A 22 -10.04 -12.50 -4.08
C LEU A 22 -9.95 -13.50 -5.24
N ARG A 23 -10.89 -13.43 -6.18
CA ARG A 23 -10.79 -14.11 -7.46
C ARG A 23 -9.92 -13.30 -8.41
N LEU A 24 -8.99 -13.96 -9.11
CA LEU A 24 -8.20 -13.30 -10.13
C LEU A 24 -9.01 -13.19 -11.42
N ALA A 25 -9.51 -11.99 -11.70
CA ALA A 25 -10.36 -11.68 -12.86
C ALA A 25 -11.56 -12.64 -12.97
N ASP A 26 -11.78 -13.21 -14.16
CA ASP A 26 -12.83 -14.18 -14.49
C ASP A 26 -12.36 -15.63 -14.40
N THR A 27 -11.19 -15.89 -13.82
CA THR A 27 -10.65 -17.24 -13.63
C THR A 27 -11.27 -17.97 -12.42
N ASP A 28 -10.98 -19.27 -12.27
CA ASP A 28 -11.30 -20.03 -11.06
C ASP A 28 -10.20 -19.94 -9.98
N LEU A 29 -9.18 -19.09 -10.18
CA LEU A 29 -8.12 -18.90 -9.19
C LEU A 29 -8.59 -17.96 -8.08
N ILE A 30 -8.47 -18.43 -6.84
CA ILE A 30 -8.78 -17.68 -5.63
C ILE A 30 -7.51 -17.56 -4.79
N ILE A 31 -7.11 -16.33 -4.50
CA ILE A 31 -6.01 -16.01 -3.59
C ILE A 31 -6.55 -15.60 -2.23
N GLU A 32 -5.78 -15.85 -1.17
CA GLU A 32 -6.10 -15.42 0.20
C GLU A 32 -5.02 -14.47 0.70
N VAL A 33 -5.41 -13.41 1.41
CA VAL A 33 -4.45 -12.48 2.03
C VAL A 33 -3.82 -13.17 3.24
N GLU A 34 -2.52 -13.46 3.15
CA GLU A 34 -1.76 -14.21 4.17
C GLU A 34 -1.37 -13.33 5.36
N LYS A 35 -1.14 -12.04 5.10
CA LYS A 35 -0.70 -11.06 6.10
C LYS A 35 -1.14 -9.65 5.71
N ASP A 36 -1.44 -8.83 6.71
CA ASP A 36 -1.63 -7.38 6.57
C ASP A 36 -0.64 -6.68 7.51
N TYR A 37 0.11 -5.71 6.98
CA TYR A 37 1.08 -4.94 7.74
C TYR A 37 0.46 -3.75 8.48
N THR A 38 -0.81 -3.44 8.21
CA THR A 38 -1.48 -2.30 8.85
C THR A 38 -1.72 -2.51 10.34
N THR A 39 -1.95 -1.40 11.04
CA THR A 39 -2.62 -1.38 12.35
C THR A 39 -4.05 -0.88 12.12
N TYR A 40 -5.06 -1.69 12.47
CA TYR A 40 -6.45 -1.33 12.15
C TYR A 40 -6.91 -0.04 12.83
N GLY A 41 -7.41 0.90 12.02
CA GLY A 41 -7.74 2.26 12.41
C GLY A 41 -6.66 3.29 12.08
N GLU A 42 -5.46 2.84 11.70
CA GLU A 42 -4.29 3.66 11.35
C GLU A 42 -3.93 3.55 9.86
N GLU A 43 -4.84 3.04 9.03
CA GLU A 43 -4.68 2.98 7.58
C GLU A 43 -4.43 4.38 7.02
N VAL A 44 -3.44 4.51 6.14
CA VAL A 44 -3.17 5.76 5.45
C VAL A 44 -3.99 5.83 4.17
N LYS A 45 -4.77 6.90 4.02
CA LYS A 45 -5.61 7.15 2.84
C LYS A 45 -5.55 8.63 2.50
N PHE A 46 -5.31 8.92 1.23
CA PHE A 46 -5.29 10.28 0.69
C PHE A 46 -6.69 10.76 0.29
N GLY A 47 -6.92 12.08 0.33
CA GLY A 47 -8.16 12.72 -0.11
C GLY A 47 -8.68 13.80 0.84
N GLY A 48 -9.69 14.55 0.39
CA GLY A 48 -10.31 15.61 1.18
C GLY A 48 -10.89 15.09 2.50
N GLY A 49 -10.38 15.60 3.62
CA GLY A 49 -10.79 15.18 4.96
C GLY A 49 -10.32 13.78 5.38
N LYS A 50 -9.33 13.19 4.69
CA LYS A 50 -8.78 11.86 4.98
C LYS A 50 -7.55 11.93 5.89
N VAL A 51 -6.75 10.86 5.91
CA VAL A 51 -5.69 10.62 6.91
C VAL A 51 -4.39 11.34 6.53
N ILE A 52 -3.98 11.25 5.26
CA ILE A 52 -2.75 11.90 4.78
C ILE A 52 -3.01 13.40 4.63
N ARG A 53 -2.77 14.11 5.74
CA ARG A 53 -2.86 15.56 5.89
C ARG A 53 -1.82 16.02 6.88
N ASP A 54 -1.43 17.28 6.75
CA ASP A 54 -0.42 17.95 7.56
C ASP A 54 -0.62 17.71 9.07
N GLY A 55 0.41 17.17 9.73
CA GLY A 55 0.41 16.85 11.16
C GLY A 55 -0.47 15.66 11.59
N MET A 56 -1.13 14.99 10.64
CA MET A 56 -1.90 13.76 10.85
C MET A 56 -1.10 12.58 10.30
N GLY A 57 -1.59 11.86 9.29
CA GLY A 57 -0.84 10.79 8.63
C GLY A 57 0.35 11.28 7.79
N GLN A 58 0.48 12.58 7.58
CA GLN A 58 1.67 13.21 7.00
C GLN A 58 2.50 13.85 8.12
N SER A 59 3.72 13.35 8.33
CA SER A 59 4.71 13.90 9.24
C SER A 59 5.28 15.23 8.74
N GLN A 60 5.94 15.98 9.62
CA GLN A 60 6.77 17.14 9.26
C GLN A 60 8.17 16.75 8.75
N ALA A 61 8.52 15.47 8.81
CA ALA A 61 9.82 14.98 8.33
C ALA A 61 10.02 15.31 6.85
N SER A 62 11.14 15.96 6.53
CA SER A 62 11.50 16.22 5.14
C SER A 62 11.97 14.93 4.45
N ARG A 63 12.07 14.96 3.12
CA ARG A 63 12.71 13.89 2.34
C ARG A 63 14.13 13.57 2.83
N LYS A 64 14.89 14.61 3.21
CA LYS A 64 16.25 14.47 3.74
C LYS A 64 16.26 13.73 5.08
N ASP A 65 15.21 13.92 5.87
CA ASP A 65 15.07 13.34 7.22
C ASP A 65 14.43 11.94 7.22
N GLY A 66 14.12 11.39 6.04
CA GLY A 66 13.68 10.01 5.89
C GLY A 66 12.35 9.81 5.19
N ALA A 67 11.58 10.88 4.92
CA ALA A 67 10.34 10.74 4.16
C ALA A 67 10.58 10.19 2.74
N VAL A 68 9.61 9.43 2.23
CA VAL A 68 9.65 8.81 0.90
C VAL A 68 9.18 9.78 -0.18
N ASP A 69 9.56 9.51 -1.43
CA ASP A 69 9.14 10.31 -2.59
C ASP A 69 7.70 10.01 -2.99
N THR A 70 7.34 8.74 -2.91
CA THR A 70 6.00 8.26 -3.23
C THR A 70 5.64 7.12 -2.31
N VAL A 71 4.37 7.03 -1.93
CA VAL A 71 3.81 5.88 -1.23
C VAL A 71 2.65 5.31 -2.02
N ILE A 72 2.64 3.98 -2.21
CA ILE A 72 1.47 3.25 -2.69
C ILE A 72 0.73 2.75 -1.45
N THR A 73 -0.48 3.23 -1.20
CA THR A 73 -1.22 2.94 0.04
C THR A 73 -2.08 1.70 -0.08
N ASN A 74 -2.15 0.88 0.97
CA ASN A 74 -3.08 -0.26 1.12
C ASN A 74 -3.11 -1.25 -0.06
N ALA A 75 -1.96 -1.50 -0.70
CA ALA A 75 -1.89 -2.38 -1.86
C ALA A 75 -2.01 -3.86 -1.45
N LEU A 76 -2.78 -4.64 -2.20
CA LEU A 76 -2.69 -6.10 -2.15
C LEU A 76 -1.53 -6.55 -3.05
N VAL A 77 -0.41 -6.93 -2.46
CA VAL A 77 0.76 -7.44 -3.16
C VAL A 77 0.55 -8.92 -3.48
N VAL A 78 0.75 -9.27 -4.75
CA VAL A 78 0.83 -10.66 -5.22
C VAL A 78 2.22 -10.85 -5.82
N ASP A 79 3.05 -11.60 -5.09
CA ASP A 79 4.44 -11.86 -5.47
C ASP A 79 4.83 -13.31 -5.15
N VAL A 80 5.94 -13.77 -5.73
CA VAL A 80 6.51 -15.09 -5.40
C VAL A 80 6.87 -15.23 -3.91
N SER A 81 7.17 -14.11 -3.23
CA SER A 81 7.45 -14.09 -1.80
C SER A 81 6.20 -14.17 -0.90
N GLY A 82 4.99 -14.05 -1.46
CA GLY A 82 3.73 -14.19 -0.74
C GLY A 82 2.61 -13.29 -1.25
N ILE A 83 1.44 -13.42 -0.61
CA ILE A 83 0.24 -12.63 -0.91
C ILE A 83 -0.16 -11.84 0.33
N PHE A 84 0.12 -10.55 0.34
CA PHE A 84 -0.02 -9.74 1.56
C PHE A 84 -0.47 -8.31 1.26
N LYS A 85 -1.04 -7.65 2.26
CA LYS A 85 -1.43 -6.24 2.20
C LYS A 85 -0.42 -5.35 2.91
N ALA A 86 0.04 -4.30 2.24
CA ALA A 86 1.03 -3.37 2.77
C ALA A 86 0.98 -2.02 2.06
N ASP A 87 1.60 -1.02 2.68
CA ASP A 87 2.03 0.21 2.01
C ASP A 87 3.43 0.02 1.42
N ILE A 88 3.70 0.63 0.27
CA ILE A 88 4.98 0.53 -0.44
C ILE A 88 5.61 1.90 -0.55
N GLY A 89 6.79 2.05 0.03
CA GLY A 89 7.58 3.29 -0.02
C GLY A 89 8.55 3.28 -1.19
N LEU A 90 8.54 4.36 -1.98
CA LEU A 90 9.46 4.58 -3.08
C LEU A 90 10.35 5.78 -2.78
N LYS A 91 11.66 5.61 -3.00
CA LYS A 91 12.64 6.69 -2.87
C LYS A 91 13.73 6.51 -3.91
N ASP A 92 14.13 7.58 -4.59
CA ASP A 92 15.15 7.55 -5.64
C ASP A 92 14.85 6.50 -6.74
N GLY A 93 13.57 6.29 -7.06
CA GLY A 93 13.12 5.35 -8.09
C GLY A 93 13.17 3.87 -7.69
N VAL A 94 13.44 3.55 -6.43
CA VAL A 94 13.48 2.15 -5.92
C VAL A 94 12.51 1.93 -4.77
N ILE A 95 12.11 0.67 -4.56
CA ILE A 95 11.35 0.26 -3.37
C ILE A 95 12.29 0.35 -2.17
N CYS A 96 12.01 1.27 -1.25
CA CYS A 96 12.82 1.49 -0.05
C CYS A 96 12.17 0.92 1.22
N GLY A 97 10.89 0.53 1.16
CA GLY A 97 10.20 -0.07 2.29
C GLY A 97 8.89 -0.75 1.87
N ILE A 98 8.56 -1.82 2.57
CA ILE A 98 7.28 -2.55 2.48
C ILE A 98 6.81 -2.75 3.92
N GLY A 99 5.67 -2.19 4.28
CA GLY A 99 5.21 -2.22 5.67
C GLY A 99 4.03 -1.31 5.92
N LYS A 100 4.03 -0.64 7.08
CA LYS A 100 3.01 0.37 7.43
C LYS A 100 3.57 1.77 7.23
N ALA A 101 2.95 2.54 6.35
CA ALA A 101 3.30 3.93 6.13
C ALA A 101 2.53 4.88 7.06
N GLY A 102 3.01 6.12 7.18
CA GLY A 102 2.29 7.19 7.87
C GLY A 102 3.21 8.15 8.62
N ASN A 103 2.69 8.65 9.73
CA ASN A 103 3.41 9.57 10.60
C ASN A 103 3.78 8.91 11.93
N PRO A 104 5.07 8.69 12.24
CA PRO A 104 5.49 8.07 13.50
C PRO A 104 5.19 8.93 14.73
N ASP A 105 4.94 10.23 14.55
CA ASP A 105 4.63 11.13 15.67
C ASP A 105 3.23 10.87 16.25
N THR A 106 2.32 10.30 15.45
CA THR A 106 0.90 10.13 15.80
C THR A 106 0.39 8.72 15.64
N GLN A 107 1.10 7.85 14.91
CA GLN A 107 0.66 6.50 14.59
C GLN A 107 1.70 5.46 15.05
N PRO A 108 1.27 4.33 15.66
CA PRO A 108 2.17 3.26 16.04
C PRO A 108 2.68 2.47 14.82
N GLY A 109 3.87 1.87 14.96
CA GLY A 109 4.38 0.85 14.03
C GLY A 109 4.68 1.36 12.62
N VAL A 110 4.99 2.65 12.44
CA VAL A 110 5.32 3.22 11.13
C VAL A 110 6.72 2.79 10.70
N ASP A 111 6.80 2.06 9.58
CA ASP A 111 8.04 1.67 8.91
C ASP A 111 8.44 2.69 7.83
N ILE A 112 7.46 3.35 7.21
CA ILE A 112 7.62 4.21 6.03
C ILE A 112 7.04 5.60 6.32
N VAL A 113 7.91 6.61 6.41
CA VAL A 113 7.47 7.97 6.78
C VAL A 113 6.90 8.71 5.56
N ILE A 114 5.68 9.22 5.69
CA ILE A 114 5.05 10.13 4.74
C ILE A 114 5.33 11.56 5.19
N GLY A 115 5.94 12.38 4.33
CA GLY A 115 6.28 13.77 4.61
C GLY A 115 5.64 14.76 3.63
N PRO A 116 5.94 16.07 3.74
CA PRO A 116 5.31 17.10 2.90
C PRO A 116 5.64 17.01 1.41
N GLY A 117 6.69 16.27 1.04
CA GLY A 117 7.10 16.04 -0.35
C GLY A 117 6.73 14.66 -0.90
N THR A 118 5.94 13.88 -0.16
CA THR A 118 5.55 12.52 -0.56
C THR A 118 4.30 12.55 -1.44
N GLU A 119 4.39 11.99 -2.64
CA GLU A 119 3.22 11.71 -3.49
C GLU A 119 2.48 10.44 -3.01
N ALA A 120 1.16 10.38 -3.18
CA ALA A 120 0.35 9.22 -2.82
C ALA A 120 -0.32 8.59 -4.04
N ILE A 121 -0.11 7.28 -4.21
CA ILE A 121 -0.85 6.45 -5.16
C ILE A 121 -1.80 5.56 -4.37
N ALA A 122 -3.11 5.68 -4.61
CA ALA A 122 -4.11 4.87 -3.93
C ALA A 122 -4.10 3.43 -4.46
N GLY A 123 -3.55 2.50 -3.68
CA GLY A 123 -3.50 1.06 -3.98
C GLY A 123 -4.67 0.27 -3.38
N GLU A 124 -5.49 0.87 -2.51
CA GLU A 124 -6.68 0.21 -1.98
C GLU A 124 -7.59 -0.33 -3.09
N GLY A 125 -8.02 -1.58 -2.93
CA GLY A 125 -8.86 -2.27 -3.91
C GLY A 125 -8.13 -2.72 -5.20
N HIS A 126 -6.82 -2.51 -5.29
CA HIS A 126 -6.00 -2.92 -6.44
C HIS A 126 -4.97 -3.98 -6.04
N VAL A 127 -4.56 -4.78 -7.04
CA VAL A 127 -3.46 -5.73 -6.91
C VAL A 127 -2.18 -5.07 -7.44
N LEU A 128 -1.10 -5.16 -6.67
CA LEU A 128 0.25 -4.74 -7.06
C LEU A 128 1.12 -5.97 -7.31
N THR A 129 1.82 -5.99 -8.43
CA THR A 129 2.78 -7.04 -8.80
C THR A 129 4.10 -6.42 -9.22
N ALA A 130 5.16 -7.23 -9.26
CA ALA A 130 6.35 -6.88 -10.04
C ALA A 130 6.00 -6.70 -11.53
N GLY A 131 6.83 -5.94 -12.24
CA GLY A 131 6.72 -5.81 -13.70
C GLY A 131 7.03 -7.14 -14.38
N GLY A 132 6.30 -7.46 -15.46
CA GLY A 132 6.57 -8.64 -16.27
C GLY A 132 7.97 -8.57 -16.91
N PHE A 133 8.72 -9.66 -16.81
CA PHE A 133 10.03 -9.79 -17.45
C PHE A 133 9.96 -10.88 -18.52
N ASP A 134 10.08 -10.49 -19.79
CA ASP A 134 10.14 -11.42 -20.93
C ASP A 134 11.58 -11.58 -21.39
N SER A 135 12.13 -12.79 -21.22
CA SER A 135 13.50 -13.13 -21.56
C SER A 135 13.68 -13.59 -23.01
N HIS A 136 12.58 -13.71 -23.79
CA HIS A 136 12.61 -14.23 -25.15
C HIS A 136 11.89 -13.29 -26.13
N ILE A 137 12.37 -12.04 -26.19
CA ILE A 137 11.86 -11.03 -27.12
C ILE A 137 12.57 -11.10 -28.47
N HIS A 138 11.76 -11.09 -29.54
CA HIS A 138 12.21 -10.80 -30.90
C HIS A 138 11.87 -9.34 -31.20
N PHE A 139 12.87 -8.46 -31.31
CA PHE A 139 12.68 -7.02 -31.58
C PHE A 139 12.29 -6.76 -33.04
N ILE A 140 11.10 -7.22 -33.45
CA ILE A 140 10.56 -7.06 -34.80
C ILE A 140 10.07 -5.63 -35.01
N CYS A 141 9.35 -5.08 -34.02
CA CYS A 141 8.78 -3.74 -34.06
C CYS A 141 8.60 -3.16 -32.65
N PRO A 142 8.48 -1.82 -32.51
CA PRO A 142 8.36 -1.15 -31.22
C PRO A 142 6.95 -1.14 -30.58
N GLN A 143 5.93 -1.71 -31.24
CA GLN A 143 4.56 -1.85 -30.72
C GLN A 143 4.40 -3.13 -29.90
#